data_AF-A0A534VFY4-F1
#
_entry.id   AF-A0A534VFY4-F1
#
_cell.length_a   1.000
_cell.length_b   1.000
_cell.length_c   1.000
_cell.angle_alpha   90.00
_cell.angle_beta   90.00
_cell.angle_gamma   90.00
#
_symmetry.space_group_name_H-M   'P 1'
#
loop_
_entity.id
_entity.type
_entity.pdbx_description
1 polymer ?
#
loop_
_entity_poly.entity_id
_entity_poly.type
_entity_poly.pdbx_seq_one_letter_code
_entity_poly.pdbx_strand_id
1 'polypeptide(L)' 'GYWTSSHVSILAMGYNSKMVKAEEAPRGYADLLHPRFKGELSIDTDPHRAVMAWLITWGEVKTREYIRALLRNE' A
#
# COMPACT_ATOMS: atom_id res chain seq x y z
N GLY A 1 8.67 -35.41 1.31
CA GLY A 1 8.19 -34.03 1.54
C GLY A 1 6.99 -34.10 2.47
N TYR A 2 6.90 -33.19 3.44
CA TYR A 2 5.86 -33.20 4.50
C TYR A 2 5.14 -31.84 4.64
N TRP A 3 5.06 -31.05 3.56
CA TRP A 3 4.38 -29.76 3.57
C TRP A 3 3.54 -29.55 2.30
N THR A 4 2.44 -28.81 2.45
CA THR A 4 1.60 -28.31 1.36
C THR A 4 1.09 -26.92 1.71
N SER A 5 0.82 -26.09 0.70
CA SER A 5 0.15 -24.80 0.93
C SER A 5 -1.30 -25.03 1.35
N SER A 6 -1.75 -24.30 2.36
CA SER A 6 -3.14 -24.36 2.85
C SER A 6 -4.01 -23.21 2.32
N HIS A 7 -3.41 -22.05 2.05
CA HIS A 7 -4.11 -20.86 1.57
C HIS A 7 -3.13 -19.86 0.94
N VAL A 8 -3.68 -18.94 0.15
CA VAL A 8 -2.96 -17.78 -0.39
C VAL A 8 -3.58 -16.53 0.23
N SER A 9 -2.74 -15.69 0.86
CA SER A 9 -3.16 -14.36 1.34
C SER A 9 -2.82 -13.31 0.29
N ILE A 10 -3.79 -12.48 -0.07
CA ILE A 10 -3.59 -11.37 -1.01
C ILE A 10 -3.50 -10.06 -0.23
N LEU A 11 -2.46 -9.27 -0.49
CA LEU A 11 -2.38 -7.88 -0.07
C LEU A 11 -2.86 -6.99 -1.22
N ALA A 12 -3.85 -6.15 -0.97
CA ALA A 12 -4.39 -5.21 -1.94
C ALA A 12 -4.70 -3.86 -1.29
N MET A 13 -4.71 -2.80 -2.11
CA MET A 13 -5.19 -1.49 -1.67
C MET A 13 -6.72 -1.48 -1.75
N GLY A 14 -7.38 -1.26 -0.60
CA GLY A 14 -8.81 -1.04 -0.52
C GLY A 14 -9.15 0.46 -0.51
N TYR A 15 -10.35 0.82 -0.96
CA TYR A 15 -10.90 2.17 -0.82
C TYR A 15 -12.38 2.12 -0.46
N ASN A 16 -12.88 3.20 0.16
CA ASN A 16 -14.30 3.32 0.49
C ASN A 16 -15.09 3.86 -0.70
N SER A 17 -15.84 2.99 -1.39
CA SER A 17 -16.61 3.35 -2.59
C SER A 17 -17.78 4.31 -2.36
N LYS A 18 -18.17 4.56 -1.10
CA LYS A 18 -19.14 5.61 -0.75
C LYS A 18 -18.50 6.99 -0.67
N MET A 19 -17.19 7.07 -0.49
CA MET A 19 -16.43 8.32 -0.33
C MET A 19 -15.61 8.67 -1.58
N VAL A 20 -15.08 7.66 -2.27
CA VAL A 20 -14.25 7.84 -3.47
C VAL A 20 -14.95 7.18 -4.65
N LYS A 21 -15.22 7.96 -5.70
CA LYS A 21 -15.78 7.44 -6.96
C LYS A 21 -14.78 6.51 -7.64
N ALA A 22 -15.28 5.52 -8.39
CA ALA A 22 -14.41 4.52 -9.03
C ALA A 22 -13.40 5.14 -10.00
N GLU A 23 -13.77 6.23 -10.68
CA GLU A 23 -12.90 6.96 -11.61
C GLU A 23 -11.77 7.71 -10.90
N GLU A 24 -12.02 8.05 -9.64
CA GLU A 24 -11.09 8.72 -8.74
C GLU A 24 -10.37 7.72 -7.83
N ALA A 25 -10.61 6.42 -7.92
CA ALA A 25 -9.89 5.45 -7.09
C ALA A 25 -8.39 5.42 -7.49
N PRO A 26 -7.47 5.28 -6.52
CA PRO A 26 -6.05 5.12 -6.83
C PRO A 26 -5.84 3.84 -7.64
N ARG A 27 -5.11 3.93 -8.74
CA ARG A 27 -4.79 2.79 -9.62
C ARG A 27 -3.44 2.17 -9.29
N GLY A 28 -2.60 2.89 -8.54
CA GLY A 28 -1.31 2.40 -8.08
C GLY A 28 -0.82 3.15 -6.85
N TYR A 29 0.27 2.63 -6.27
CA TYR A 29 0.91 3.20 -5.09
C TYR A 29 1.35 4.66 -5.27
N ALA A 30 1.77 5.06 -6.48
CA ALA A 30 2.13 6.46 -6.75
C ALA A 30 0.95 7.43 -6.57
N ASP A 31 -0.28 6.99 -6.86
CA ASP A 31 -1.47 7.84 -6.73
C ASP A 31 -1.78 8.16 -5.26
N LEU A 32 -1.35 7.30 -4.32
CA LEU A 32 -1.49 7.55 -2.89
C LEU A 32 -0.65 8.76 -2.42
N LEU A 33 0.35 9.17 -3.19
CA LEU A 33 1.13 10.37 -2.91
C LEU A 33 0.42 11.66 -3.37
N HIS A 34 -0.73 11.56 -4.04
CA HIS A 34 -1.48 12.73 -4.48
C HIS A 34 -2.03 13.51 -3.26
N PRO A 35 -1.91 14.86 -3.21
CA PRO A 35 -2.34 15.66 -2.06
C PRO A 35 -3.81 15.51 -1.65
N ARG A 36 -4.67 15.03 -2.56
CA ARG A 36 -6.08 14.77 -2.28
C ARG A 36 -6.31 13.71 -1.20
N PHE A 37 -5.37 12.79 -1.02
CA PHE A 37 -5.46 11.72 -0.03
C PHE A 37 -4.80 12.09 1.30
N LYS A 38 -4.35 13.33 1.46
CA LYS A 38 -3.70 13.78 2.68
C LYS A 38 -4.66 13.65 3.86
N GLY A 39 -4.23 12.93 4.91
CA GLY A 39 -5.07 12.63 6.07
C GLY A 39 -6.20 11.62 5.83
N GLU A 40 -6.30 11.02 4.64
CA GLU A 40 -7.31 10.00 4.31
C GLU A 40 -6.73 8.59 4.14
N LEU A 41 -5.40 8.44 4.21
CA LEU A 41 -4.74 7.15 4.15
C LEU A 41 -4.73 6.48 5.52
N SER A 42 -4.93 5.16 5.52
CA SER A 42 -4.70 4.32 6.69
C SER A 42 -3.86 3.12 6.28
N ILE A 43 -2.86 2.81 7.11
CA ILE A 43 -1.98 1.66 6.97
C ILE A 43 -2.08 0.85 8.26
N ASP A 44 -1.94 -0.47 8.16
CA ASP A 44 -1.88 -1.36 9.33
C ASP A 44 -0.82 -0.88 10.33
N THR A 45 -1.11 -1.05 11.62
CA THR A 45 -0.16 -0.73 12.70
C THR A 45 1.10 -1.59 12.66
N ASP A 46 1.03 -2.77 12.03
CA ASP A 46 2.17 -3.63 11.71
C ASP A 46 2.19 -3.94 10.19
N PRO A 47 2.76 -3.03 9.37
CA PRO A 47 2.69 -3.13 7.92
C PRO A 47 3.78 -4.04 7.34
N HIS A 48 4.29 -5.02 8.08
CA HIS A 48 5.41 -5.87 7.65
C HIS A 48 5.18 -6.50 6.27
N ARG A 49 3.94 -6.92 5.96
CA ARG A 49 3.61 -7.51 4.65
C ARG A 49 3.75 -6.50 3.51
N ALA A 50 3.25 -5.29 3.70
CA ALA A 50 3.32 -4.23 2.69
C ALA A 50 4.76 -3.77 2.49
N VAL A 51 5.48 -3.51 3.58
CA VAL A 51 6.88 -3.08 3.52
C VAL A 51 7.76 -4.16 2.87
N MET A 52 7.58 -5.43 3.22
CA MET A 52 8.32 -6.53 2.59
C MET A 52 7.99 -6.66 1.11
N ALA A 53 6.72 -6.55 0.71
CA ALA A 53 6.34 -6.57 -0.69
C ALA A 53 7.01 -5.43 -1.48
N TRP A 54 7.03 -4.22 -0.92
CA TRP A 54 7.73 -3.08 -1.54
C TRP A 54 9.24 -3.31 -1.62
N LEU A 55 9.88 -3.79 -0.56
CA LEU A 55 11.31 -4.08 -0.56
C LEU A 55 11.69 -5.12 -1.63
N ILE A 56 10.92 -6.20 -1.73
CA ILE A 56 11.16 -7.27 -2.73
C ILE A 56 10.94 -6.73 -4.16
N THR A 57 9.92 -5.90 -4.37
CA THR A 57 9.52 -5.45 -5.72
C THR A 57 10.33 -4.25 -6.21
N TRP A 58 10.69 -3.33 -5.30
CA TRP A 58 11.26 -2.02 -5.64
C TRP A 58 12.70 -1.82 -5.16
N GLY A 59 13.19 -2.66 -4.24
CA GLY A 59 14.46 -2.47 -3.55
C GLY A 59 14.41 -1.43 -2.44
N GLU A 60 15.48 -1.36 -1.64
CA GLU A 60 15.56 -0.55 -0.43
C GLU A 60 15.39 0.95 -0.70
N VAL A 61 16.14 1.50 -1.67
CA VAL A 61 16.18 2.94 -1.92
C VAL A 61 14.80 3.47 -2.29
N LYS A 62 14.13 2.83 -3.26
CA LYS A 62 12.81 3.27 -3.72
C LYS A 62 11.73 3.07 -2.66
N THR A 63 11.80 1.98 -1.89
CA THR A 63 10.87 1.75 -0.77
C THR A 63 11.01 2.80 0.32
N ARG A 64 12.25 3.13 0.70
CA ARG A 64 12.52 4.17 1.70
C ARG A 64 11.98 5.53 1.27
N GLU A 65 12.23 5.93 0.03
CA GLU A 65 11.73 7.20 -0.50
C GLU A 65 10.20 7.22 -0.57
N TYR A 66 9.58 6.10 -0.96
CA TYR A 66 8.12 5.99 -0.99
C TYR A 66 7.49 6.12 0.42
N ILE A 67 8.03 5.42 1.42
CA ILE A 67 7.55 5.53 2.81
C ILE A 67 7.74 6.96 3.33
N ARG A 68 8.88 7.59 3.06
CA ARG A 68 9.11 9.00 3.41
C ARG A 68 8.09 9.94 2.78
N ALA A 69 7.73 9.70 1.51
CA ALA A 69 6.72 10.49 0.82
C ALA A 69 5.32 10.27 1.41
N LEU A 70 4.96 9.03 1.77
CA LEU A 70 3.71 8.72 2.45
C LEU A 70 3.58 9.44 3.79
N LEU A 71 4.62 9.41 4.62
CA LEU A 71 4.62 10.09 5.93
C LEU A 71 4.50 11.61 5.83
N ARG A 72 4.87 12.22 4.70
CA ARG A 72 4.63 13.66 4.45
C ARG A 72 3.19 13.97 4.05
N ASN A 73 2.44 12.95 3.66
CA ASN A 73 1.03 13.00 3.30
C ASN A 73 0.10 12.57 4.45
N GLU A 74 0.62 12.35 5.65
CA GLU A 74 -0.21 12.34 6.88
C GLU A 74 -0.52 13.77 7.36
#